data_AF-A0A443SB96-F1
#
_entry.id   AF-A0A443SB96-F1
#
_cell.length_a   1.000
_cell.length_b   1.000
_cell.length_c   1.000
_cell.angle_alpha   90.00
_cell.angle_beta   90.00
_cell.angle_gamma   90.00
#
_symmetry.space_group_name_H-M   'P 1'
#
loop_
_entity.id
_entity.type
_entity.pdbx_description
1 polymer ?
#
loop_
_entity_poly.entity_id
_entity_poly.type
_entity_poly.pdbx_seq_one_letter_code
_entity_poly.pdbx_strand_id
1 'polypeptide(L)'
;MPPAREYIKCKGSQPDFRGYPCSLWSLFHTLTVAEYKQLLETDGNHEVLYVMRDFIHTFFTCKYCAGHFWNMSAPLLNEEKPSFANSSVLWLWRGHNKVNKRLQCDLSEDPESPKIAFPSYTSCAECRHQNDQWNEHAVLQYLLNYYSPENIVKSTNTGVFDFSWPAIFTV
;
A
#
# COMPACT_ATOMS: atom_id res chain seq x y z
N MET A 1 1.56 -27.28 -3.30
CA MET A 1 1.25 -25.94 -2.78
C MET A 1 0.56 -26.12 -1.44
N PRO A 2 0.91 -25.37 -0.38
CA PRO A 2 0.07 -25.35 0.81
C PRO A 2 -1.36 -24.91 0.43
N PRO A 3 -2.39 -25.33 1.19
CA PRO A 3 -3.76 -24.91 0.92
C PRO A 3 -3.86 -23.38 0.92
N ALA A 4 -4.71 -22.84 0.04
CA ALA A 4 -4.97 -21.41 -0.03
C ALA A 4 -5.42 -20.93 1.36
N ARG A 5 -4.71 -19.94 1.91
CA ARG A 5 -5.08 -19.32 3.19
C ARG A 5 -6.14 -18.27 2.92
N GLU A 6 -7.13 -18.18 3.81
CA GLU A 6 -8.12 -17.11 3.71
C GLU A 6 -7.47 -15.73 3.90
N TYR A 7 -7.94 -14.76 3.11
CA TYR A 7 -7.65 -13.36 3.38
C TYR A 7 -8.38 -12.92 4.65
N ILE A 8 -7.68 -12.20 5.52
CA ILE A 8 -8.28 -11.58 6.71
C ILE A 8 -8.55 -10.10 6.40
N LYS A 9 -7.50 -9.26 6.42
CA LYS A 9 -7.60 -7.81 6.14
C LYS A 9 -7.93 -7.47 4.68
N CYS A 10 -7.61 -8.37 3.77
CA CYS A 10 -7.84 -8.23 2.33
C CYS A 10 -9.07 -9.00 1.83
N LYS A 11 -9.92 -9.51 2.72
CA LYS A 11 -11.16 -10.18 2.32
C LYS A 11 -12.11 -9.14 1.70
N GLY A 12 -12.59 -9.42 0.50
CA GLY A 12 -13.67 -8.66 -0.13
C GLY A 12 -15.02 -9.04 0.45
N SER A 13 -16.01 -8.15 0.29
CA SER A 13 -17.42 -8.45 0.56
C SER A 13 -17.96 -9.55 -0.35
N GLN A 14 -17.37 -9.67 -1.55
CA GLN A 14 -17.63 -10.74 -2.52
C GLN A 14 -16.32 -11.33 -3.05
N PRO A 15 -16.34 -12.56 -3.61
CA PRO A 15 -15.12 -13.26 -4.05
C PRO A 15 -14.25 -12.51 -5.06
N ASP A 16 -14.86 -11.68 -5.92
CA ASP A 16 -14.16 -10.96 -6.98
C ASP A 16 -13.54 -9.63 -6.51
N PHE A 17 -13.79 -9.22 -5.26
CA PHE A 17 -13.25 -7.99 -4.70
C PHE A 17 -12.00 -8.23 -3.85
N ARG A 18 -11.10 -7.23 -3.89
CA ARG A 18 -9.92 -7.12 -3.01
C ARG A 18 -8.93 -8.28 -3.18
N GLY A 19 -8.74 -9.12 -2.17
CA GLY A 19 -7.96 -10.35 -2.23
C GLY A 19 -6.50 -10.15 -2.62
N TYR A 20 -6.08 -10.77 -3.71
CA TYR A 20 -4.68 -10.78 -4.15
C TYR A 20 -4.13 -9.36 -4.42
N PRO A 21 -4.78 -8.50 -5.23
CA PRO A 21 -4.39 -7.10 -5.37
C PRO A 21 -4.16 -6.35 -4.05
N CYS A 22 -5.09 -6.46 -3.09
CA CYS A 22 -4.94 -5.87 -1.74
C CYS A 22 -3.67 -6.35 -1.05
N SER A 23 -3.46 -7.66 -1.06
CA SER A 23 -2.32 -8.28 -0.38
C SER A 23 -0.99 -7.87 -1.00
N LEU A 24 -0.96 -7.69 -2.32
CA LEU A 24 0.24 -7.30 -3.05
C LEU A 24 0.63 -5.84 -2.76
N TRP A 25 -0.35 -4.92 -2.72
CA TRP A 25 -0.10 -3.56 -2.24
C TRP A 25 0.43 -3.55 -0.81
N SER A 26 -0.20 -4.30 0.09
CA SER A 26 0.22 -4.40 1.50
C SER A 26 1.66 -4.93 1.62
N LEU A 27 2.02 -5.93 0.83
CA LEU A 27 3.38 -6.47 0.78
C LEU A 27 4.38 -5.40 0.34
N PHE A 28 4.16 -4.72 -0.78
CA PHE A 28 5.13 -3.76 -1.28
C PHE A 28 5.25 -2.52 -0.40
N HIS A 29 4.16 -2.04 0.21
CA HIS A 29 4.26 -1.00 1.24
C HIS A 29 5.12 -1.44 2.43
N THR A 30 4.92 -2.66 2.91
CA THR A 30 5.75 -3.25 3.98
C THR A 30 7.22 -3.33 3.56
N LEU A 31 7.51 -3.75 2.33
CA LEU A 31 8.88 -3.82 1.81
C LEU A 31 9.51 -2.43 1.70
N THR A 32 8.79 -1.39 1.28
CA THR A 32 9.34 -0.02 1.25
C THR A 32 9.67 0.50 2.64
N VAL A 33 8.87 0.14 3.67
CA VAL A 33 9.16 0.51 5.06
C VAL A 33 10.37 -0.25 5.60
N ALA A 34 10.54 -1.53 5.23
CA ALA A 34 11.74 -2.29 5.55
C ALA A 34 13.00 -1.69 4.88
N GLU A 35 12.91 -1.35 3.58
CA GLU A 35 13.98 -0.66 2.84
C GLU A 35 14.34 0.68 3.52
N TYR A 36 13.35 1.49 3.91
CA TYR A 36 13.61 2.74 4.63
C TYR A 36 14.46 2.52 5.87
N LYS A 37 14.10 1.55 6.72
CA LYS A 37 14.85 1.26 7.96
C LYS A 37 16.29 0.83 7.64
N GLN A 38 16.49 0.01 6.61
CA GLN A 38 17.81 -0.41 6.16
C GLN A 38 18.66 0.76 5.65
N LEU A 39 18.08 1.67 4.87
CA LEU A 39 18.77 2.84 4.31
C LEU A 39 19.13 3.90 5.36
N LEU A 40 18.54 3.85 6.56
CA LEU A 40 18.99 4.69 7.67
C LEU A 40 20.29 4.19 8.31
N GLU A 41 20.59 2.91 8.17
CA GLU A 41 21.75 2.25 8.81
C GLU A 41 22.87 1.96 7.81
N THR A 42 22.58 1.99 6.51
CA THR A 42 23.48 1.56 5.44
C THR A 42 23.41 2.48 4.22
N ASP A 43 24.51 2.64 3.48
CA ASP A 43 24.55 3.33 2.17
C ASP A 43 24.02 2.43 1.03
N GLY A 44 22.84 1.83 1.22
CA GLY A 44 22.19 0.97 0.24
C GLY A 44 21.53 1.73 -0.92
N ASN A 45 21.05 0.98 -1.91
CA ASN A 45 20.25 1.50 -3.01
C ASN A 45 18.75 1.26 -2.78
N HIS A 46 17.92 2.09 -3.40
CA HIS A 46 16.49 1.81 -3.52
C HIS A 46 16.26 0.72 -4.58
N GLU A 47 15.67 -0.40 -4.18
CA GLU A 47 15.44 -1.57 -5.05
C GLU A 47 13.96 -1.96 -5.09
N VAL A 48 13.22 -1.78 -3.99
CA VAL A 48 11.85 -2.31 -3.83
C VAL A 48 10.91 -1.82 -4.92
N LEU A 49 10.95 -0.54 -5.29
CA LEU A 49 10.07 0.01 -6.32
C LEU A 49 10.37 -0.54 -7.72
N TYR A 50 11.65 -0.76 -8.05
CA TYR A 50 12.04 -1.33 -9.33
C TYR A 50 11.63 -2.80 -9.42
N VAL A 51 11.85 -3.57 -8.34
CA VAL A 51 11.38 -4.95 -8.23
C VAL A 51 9.85 -5.02 -8.34
N MET A 52 9.13 -4.13 -7.67
CA MET A 52 7.67 -4.05 -7.76
C MET A 52 7.20 -3.80 -9.20
N ARG A 53 7.81 -2.82 -9.88
CA ARG A 53 7.50 -2.50 -11.28
C ARG A 53 7.66 -3.71 -12.19
N ASP A 54 8.79 -4.39 -12.12
CA ASP A 54 9.09 -5.52 -13.00
C ASP A 54 8.25 -6.75 -12.65
N PHE A 55 8.01 -6.98 -11.35
CA PHE A 55 7.10 -8.03 -10.89
C PHE A 55 5.68 -7.81 -11.40
N ILE A 56 5.14 -6.60 -11.25
CA ILE A 56 3.77 -6.30 -11.68
C ILE A 56 3.63 -6.43 -13.20
N HIS A 57 4.60 -5.90 -13.95
CA HIS A 57 4.60 -6.01 -15.41
C HIS A 57 4.61 -7.48 -15.88
N THR A 58 5.44 -8.31 -15.25
CA THR A 58 5.69 -9.68 -15.70
C THR A 58 4.60 -10.64 -15.20
N PHE A 59 4.30 -10.62 -13.90
CA PHE A 59 3.54 -11.68 -13.23
C PHE A 59 2.11 -11.28 -12.84
N PHE A 60 1.77 -9.99 -12.79
CA PHE A 60 0.42 -9.60 -12.38
C PHE A 60 -0.61 -10.02 -13.43
N THR A 61 -1.69 -10.62 -12.95
CA THR A 61 -2.71 -11.25 -13.80
C THR A 61 -3.57 -10.22 -14.52
N CYS A 62 -3.90 -9.11 -13.85
CA CYS A 62 -4.62 -8.01 -14.48
C CYS A 62 -3.67 -7.19 -15.39
N LYS A 63 -3.64 -7.52 -16.68
CA LYS A 63 -2.78 -6.81 -17.67
C LYS A 63 -3.14 -5.34 -17.83
N TYR A 64 -4.42 -4.99 -17.76
CA TYR A 64 -4.87 -3.59 -17.74
C TYR A 64 -4.31 -2.82 -16.55
N CYS A 65 -4.39 -3.41 -15.35
CA CYS A 65 -3.85 -2.83 -14.11
C CYS A 65 -2.33 -2.69 -14.18
N ALA A 66 -1.64 -3.72 -14.69
CA ALA A 66 -0.20 -3.72 -14.86
C ALA A 66 0.26 -2.62 -15.83
N GLY A 67 -0.44 -2.39 -16.94
CA GLY A 67 -0.15 -1.30 -17.88
C GLY A 67 -0.28 0.08 -17.23
N HIS A 68 -1.31 0.30 -16.41
CA HIS A 68 -1.45 1.54 -15.64
C HIS A 68 -0.30 1.74 -14.65
N PHE A 69 0.09 0.70 -13.91
CA PHE A 69 1.21 0.79 -12.96
C PHE A 69 2.54 1.01 -13.69
N TRP A 70 2.74 0.36 -14.84
CA TRP A 70 3.92 0.53 -15.68
C TRP A 70 4.09 1.97 -16.17
N ASN A 71 3.00 2.60 -16.62
CA ASN A 71 3.04 4.00 -17.03
C ASN A 71 3.28 4.93 -15.83
N MET A 72 2.60 4.68 -14.71
CA MET A 72 2.77 5.47 -13.48
C MET A 72 4.21 5.41 -12.94
N SER A 73 4.88 4.25 -13.06
CA SER A 73 6.25 4.04 -12.55
C SER A 73 7.34 4.39 -13.55
N ALA A 74 7.03 4.77 -14.80
CA ALA A 74 8.04 5.10 -15.80
C ALA A 74 8.99 6.25 -15.39
N PRO A 75 8.51 7.32 -14.71
CA PRO A 75 9.37 8.41 -14.25
C PRO A 75 10.45 7.97 -13.25
N LEU A 76 10.28 6.87 -12.51
CA LEU A 76 11.30 6.35 -11.58
C LEU A 76 12.65 6.08 -12.24
N LEU A 77 12.66 5.79 -13.55
CA LEU A 77 13.88 5.43 -14.27
C LEU A 77 14.77 6.64 -14.55
N ASN A 78 14.22 7.85 -14.61
CA ASN A 78 14.94 9.03 -15.10
C ASN A 78 14.63 10.33 -14.35
N GLU A 79 13.36 10.59 -14.04
CA GLU A 79 12.86 11.90 -13.57
C GLU A 79 12.59 11.92 -12.05
N GLU A 80 12.05 10.84 -11.51
CA GLU A 80 11.64 10.70 -10.10
C GLU A 80 12.49 9.66 -9.36
N LYS A 81 13.80 9.62 -9.65
CA LYS A 81 14.72 8.67 -8.99
C LYS A 81 14.71 8.89 -7.46
N PRO A 82 14.42 7.85 -6.65
CA PRO A 82 14.49 7.93 -5.20
C PRO A 82 15.88 8.39 -4.72
N SER A 83 15.94 9.47 -3.95
CA SER A 83 17.20 10.14 -3.56
C SER A 83 17.41 10.24 -2.04
N PHE A 84 16.35 10.01 -1.26
CA PHE A 84 16.35 10.02 0.20
C PHE A 84 15.78 8.71 0.71
N ALA A 85 16.22 8.23 1.89
CA ALA A 85 15.76 6.95 2.45
C ALA A 85 14.22 6.77 2.45
N ASN A 86 13.44 7.83 2.72
CA ASN A 86 11.98 7.79 2.75
C ASN A 86 11.30 7.86 1.37
N SER A 87 12.06 8.02 0.29
CA SER A 87 11.54 8.30 -1.06
C SER A 87 10.65 7.17 -1.56
N SER A 88 11.07 5.91 -1.39
CA SER A 88 10.27 4.77 -1.83
C SER A 88 8.92 4.67 -1.13
N VAL A 89 8.91 4.86 0.19
CA VAL A 89 7.68 4.82 1.02
C VAL A 89 6.69 5.87 0.53
N LEU A 90 7.14 7.13 0.41
CA LEU A 90 6.27 8.23 0.00
C LEU A 90 5.86 8.14 -1.48
N TRP A 91 6.75 7.71 -2.38
CA TRP A 91 6.40 7.52 -3.78
C TRP A 91 5.29 6.49 -3.94
N LEU A 92 5.43 5.34 -3.28
CA LEU A 92 4.43 4.28 -3.37
C LEU A 92 3.09 4.71 -2.79
N TRP A 93 3.11 5.42 -1.66
CA TRP A 93 1.91 5.98 -1.04
C TRP A 93 1.19 6.99 -1.95
N ARG A 94 1.93 7.94 -2.57
CA ARG A 94 1.34 8.89 -3.52
C ARG A 94 0.75 8.17 -4.73
N GLY A 95 1.49 7.21 -5.30
CA GLY A 95 1.02 6.40 -6.42
C GLY A 95 -0.25 5.62 -6.10
N HIS A 96 -0.29 4.98 -4.93
CA HIS A 96 -1.46 4.23 -4.47
C HIS A 96 -2.68 5.15 -4.30
N ASN A 97 -2.50 6.36 -3.76
CA ASN A 97 -3.58 7.35 -3.66
C ASN A 97 -4.06 7.87 -5.03
N LYS A 98 -3.18 7.99 -6.04
CA LYS A 98 -3.59 8.29 -7.42
C LYS A 98 -4.47 7.16 -7.97
N VAL A 99 -4.12 5.90 -7.68
CA VAL A 99 -4.92 4.72 -8.06
C VAL A 99 -6.28 4.70 -7.34
N ASN A 100 -6.31 4.95 -6.03
CA ASN A 100 -7.55 5.05 -5.26
C ASN A 100 -8.51 6.07 -5.87
N LYS A 101 -8.00 7.29 -6.14
CA LYS A 101 -8.81 8.36 -6.74
C LYS A 101 -9.38 7.97 -8.11
N ARG A 102 -8.60 7.26 -8.94
CA ARG A 102 -9.04 6.80 -10.26
C ARG A 102 -10.13 5.71 -10.16
N LEU A 103 -10.00 4.81 -9.18
CA LEU A 103 -10.90 3.67 -8.99
C LEU A 103 -12.10 3.98 -8.08
N GLN A 104 -12.22 5.20 -7.59
CA GLN A 104 -13.34 5.62 -6.77
C GLN A 104 -14.64 5.55 -7.60
N CYS A 105 -15.66 4.85 -7.09
CA CYS A 105 -16.93 4.58 -7.76
C CYS A 105 -16.81 3.75 -9.06
N ASP A 106 -15.69 3.06 -9.27
CA ASP A 106 -15.54 2.11 -10.38
C ASP A 106 -16.28 0.79 -10.10
N LEU A 107 -16.64 0.03 -11.14
CA LEU A 107 -17.30 -1.27 -10.99
C LEU A 107 -16.46 -2.30 -10.20
N SER A 108 -15.13 -2.11 -10.16
CA SER A 108 -14.21 -2.93 -9.35
C SER A 108 -14.07 -2.47 -7.90
N GLU A 109 -14.75 -1.39 -7.49
CA GLU A 109 -14.78 -0.93 -6.11
C GLU A 109 -15.68 -1.81 -5.26
N ASP A 110 -15.12 -2.35 -4.17
CA ASP A 110 -15.89 -3.08 -3.17
C ASP A 110 -16.81 -2.10 -2.42
N PRO A 111 -18.14 -2.26 -2.44
CA PRO A 111 -19.06 -1.35 -1.76
C PRO A 111 -18.83 -1.24 -0.24
N GLU A 112 -18.29 -2.28 0.39
CA GLU A 112 -17.97 -2.29 1.83
C GLU A 112 -16.55 -1.77 2.12
N SER A 113 -15.77 -1.42 1.09
CA SER A 113 -14.42 -0.87 1.22
C SER A 113 -14.16 0.21 0.16
N PRO A 114 -14.87 1.34 0.23
CA PRO A 114 -14.77 2.41 -0.75
C PRO A 114 -13.35 3.00 -0.80
N LYS A 115 -12.92 3.40 -2.00
CA LYS A 115 -11.63 4.06 -2.24
C LYS A 115 -11.66 5.43 -1.61
N ILE A 116 -10.69 5.67 -0.72
CA ILE A 116 -10.47 6.97 -0.09
C ILE A 116 -9.03 7.43 -0.29
N ALA A 117 -8.79 8.71 -0.06
CA ALA A 117 -7.44 9.18 0.19
C ALA A 117 -6.93 8.58 1.52
N PHE A 118 -5.89 7.77 1.45
CA PHE A 118 -5.29 7.07 2.59
C PHE A 118 -4.10 7.87 3.16
N PRO A 119 -3.94 7.97 4.49
CA PRO A 119 -4.92 7.60 5.50
C PRO A 119 -6.11 8.58 5.54
N SER A 120 -7.24 8.13 6.08
CA SER A 120 -8.37 9.02 6.38
C SER A 120 -7.99 10.01 7.49
N TYR A 121 -8.70 11.14 7.56
CA TYR A 121 -8.56 12.10 8.66
C TYR A 121 -8.81 11.44 10.04
N THR A 122 -9.79 10.53 10.12
CA THR A 122 -10.10 9.78 11.35
C THR A 122 -8.96 8.87 11.80
N SER A 123 -8.13 8.41 10.87
CA SER A 123 -7.03 7.49 11.16
C SER A 123 -5.71 8.20 11.41
N CYS A 124 -5.55 9.40 10.84
CA CYS A 124 -4.39 10.25 11.07
C CYS A 124 -4.78 11.72 10.84
N ALA A 125 -5.23 12.41 11.89
CA ALA A 125 -5.60 13.82 11.80
C ALA A 125 -4.38 14.69 11.44
N GLU A 126 -3.20 14.36 12.00
CA GLU A 126 -1.94 15.10 11.78
C GLU A 126 -1.37 14.95 10.36
N CYS A 127 -1.83 13.94 9.61
CA CYS A 127 -1.45 13.73 8.22
C CYS A 127 -2.03 14.80 7.28
N ARG A 128 -2.94 15.65 7.75
CA ARG A 128 -3.51 16.77 7.02
C ARG A 128 -3.22 18.08 7.74
N HIS A 129 -2.78 19.08 6.98
CA HIS A 129 -2.79 20.46 7.44
C HIS A 129 -4.24 21.00 7.45
N GLN A 130 -4.46 22.14 8.11
CA GLN A 130 -5.78 22.78 8.19
C GLN A 130 -6.38 23.15 6.82
N ASN A 131 -5.54 23.28 5.79
CA ASN A 131 -5.94 23.55 4.40
C ASN A 131 -6.11 22.25 3.56
N ASP A 132 -6.27 21.10 4.22
CA ASP A 132 -6.37 19.76 3.63
C ASP A 132 -5.16 19.26 2.82
N GLN A 133 -4.06 20.01 2.78
CA GLN A 133 -2.82 19.55 2.17
C GLN A 133 -2.18 18.45 3.03
N TRP A 134 -1.49 17.51 2.36
CA TRP A 134 -0.79 16.44 3.04
C TRP A 134 0.40 16.97 3.85
N ASN A 135 0.45 16.60 5.12
CA ASN A 135 1.66 16.69 5.92
C ASN A 135 2.48 15.41 5.72
N GLU A 136 3.37 15.40 4.73
CA GLU A 136 4.10 14.19 4.36
C GLU A 136 5.02 13.65 5.46
N HIS A 137 5.46 14.50 6.40
CA HIS A 137 6.21 14.05 7.56
C HIS A 137 5.34 13.19 8.49
N ALA A 138 4.14 13.66 8.82
CA ALA A 138 3.19 12.88 9.63
C ALA A 138 2.69 11.63 8.89
N VAL A 139 2.49 11.73 7.58
CA VAL A 139 2.18 10.56 6.72
C VAL A 139 3.29 9.52 6.80
N LEU A 140 4.56 9.93 6.68
CA LEU A 140 5.68 9.01 6.80
C LEU A 140 5.64 8.29 8.15
N GLN A 141 5.51 9.01 9.25
CA GLN A 141 5.43 8.40 10.59
C GLN A 141 4.26 7.42 10.71
N TYR A 142 3.10 7.80 10.17
CA TYR A 142 1.92 6.92 10.12
C TYR A 142 2.21 5.63 9.35
N LEU A 143 2.81 5.72 8.15
CA LEU A 143 3.13 4.55 7.32
C LEU A 143 4.17 3.65 7.97
N LEU A 144 5.21 4.24 8.58
CA LEU A 144 6.26 3.49 9.28
C LEU A 144 5.70 2.69 10.46
N ASN A 145 4.73 3.25 11.18
CA ASN A 145 3.99 2.54 12.21
C ASN A 145 3.07 1.49 11.57
N TYR A 146 2.20 1.89 10.65
CA TYR A 146 1.15 1.03 10.07
C TYR A 146 1.69 -0.26 9.45
N TYR A 147 2.82 -0.18 8.76
CA TYR A 147 3.50 -1.31 8.13
C TYR A 147 4.66 -1.88 8.96
N SER A 148 4.71 -1.57 10.27
CA SER A 148 5.74 -2.10 11.15
C SER A 148 5.49 -3.58 11.51
N PRO A 149 6.54 -4.35 11.87
CA PRO A 149 6.38 -5.73 12.32
C PRO A 149 5.43 -5.88 13.51
N GLU A 150 5.37 -4.88 14.39
CA GLU A 150 4.53 -4.85 15.58
C GLU A 150 3.03 -4.80 15.23
N ASN A 151 2.69 -4.22 14.07
CA ASN A 151 1.31 -4.13 13.58
C ASN A 151 0.89 -5.32 12.68
N ILE A 152 1.78 -6.31 12.52
CA ILE A 152 1.45 -7.59 11.86
C ILE A 152 0.80 -8.53 12.87
N VAL A 153 -0.53 -8.63 12.80
CA VAL A 153 -1.29 -9.56 13.63
C VAL A 153 -0.93 -10.99 13.25
N LYS A 154 -0.28 -11.71 14.17
CA LYS A 154 -0.04 -13.13 14.06
C LYS A 154 -1.30 -13.85 14.54
N SER A 155 -1.92 -14.66 13.68
CA SER A 155 -3.04 -15.51 14.06
C SER A 155 -2.55 -16.55 15.09
N THR A 156 -2.70 -16.27 16.38
CA THR A 156 -2.71 -17.31 17.42
C THR A 156 -4.10 -17.93 17.44
N ASN A 157 -4.19 -19.27 17.44
CA ASN A 157 -5.43 -20.06 17.43
C ASN A 157 -6.34 -19.79 18.65
N THR A 158 -6.97 -18.63 18.73
CA THR A 158 -8.02 -18.34 19.72
C THR A 158 -9.10 -17.52 19.04
N GLY A 159 -10.26 -18.15 18.84
CA GLY A 159 -11.39 -17.70 18.04
C GLY A 159 -12.13 -16.46 18.56
N VAL A 160 -11.42 -15.34 18.74
CA VAL A 160 -12.02 -14.02 18.86
C VAL A 160 -11.17 -13.06 18.03
N PHE A 161 -11.60 -12.83 16.80
CA PHE A 161 -11.06 -11.73 16.00
C PHE A 161 -11.68 -10.44 16.51
N ASP A 162 -10.86 -9.55 17.05
CA ASP A 162 -11.27 -8.17 17.25
C ASP A 162 -11.36 -7.47 15.89
N PHE A 163 -12.59 -7.29 15.42
CA PHE A 163 -12.92 -6.62 14.16
C PHE A 163 -12.89 -5.08 14.28
N SER A 164 -12.46 -4.50 15.41
CA SER A 164 -12.41 -3.04 15.59
C SER A 164 -11.19 -2.37 14.95
N TRP A 165 -10.78 -2.81 13.76
CA TRP A 165 -9.81 -2.10 12.95
C TRP A 165 -10.53 -1.50 11.74
N PRO A 166 -10.47 -0.18 11.53
CA PRO A 166 -11.06 0.41 10.34
C PRO A 166 -10.47 -0.27 9.10
N ALA A 167 -11.35 -0.68 8.19
CA ALA A 167 -11.03 -1.32 6.93
C ALA A 167 -10.37 -0.32 5.96
N ILE A 168 -9.20 0.21 6.30
CA ILE A 168 -8.52 1.25 5.53
C ILE A 168 -7.58 0.67 4.46
N PHE A 169 -7.77 -0.57 4.04
CA PHE A 169 -7.05 -1.11 2.89
C PHE A 169 -7.88 -0.85 1.64
N THR A 170 -7.64 0.30 1.03
CA THR A 170 -8.33 0.82 -0.15
C THR A 170 -8.01 0.10 -1.45
N VAL A 171 -7.38 -1.07 -1.45
CA VAL A 171 -7.38 -2.01 -2.58
C VAL A 171 -7.49 -3.40 -2.02
#